data_AF-A0A3B9ENA9-F1
#
_entry.id   AF-A0A3B9ENA9-F1
#
_cell.length_a   1.000
_cell.length_b   1.000
_cell.length_c   1.000
_cell.angle_alpha   90.00
_cell.angle_beta   90.00
_cell.angle_gamma   90.00
#
_symmetry.space_group_name_H-M   'P 1'
#
loop_
_entity.id
_entity.type
_entity.pdbx_description
1 polymer ?
#
loop_
_entity_poly.entity_id
_entity_poly.type
_entity_poly.pdbx_seq_one_letter_code
_entity_poly.pdbx_strand_id
1 'polypeptide(L)' 'SASLKAVKDIGLGHGPRRHLVMLGYAGWGPRQLESEMRRGDWEITPYDEELVFGTGMTPEEKWQRARAVSGIPL' A
#
# COMPACT_ATOMS: atom_id res chain seq x y z
N SER A 1 3.74 -11.98 -10.37
CA SER A 1 5.19 -11.97 -10.67
C SER A 1 5.55 -10.58 -11.19
N ALA A 2 6.62 -9.97 -10.68
CA ALA A 2 7.14 -8.71 -11.22
C ALA A 2 7.94 -8.99 -12.50
N SER A 3 7.76 -8.18 -13.55
CA SER A 3 8.50 -8.36 -14.80
C SER A 3 9.84 -7.62 -14.74
N LEU A 4 10.93 -8.30 -15.14
CA LEU A 4 12.25 -7.66 -15.25
C LEU A 4 12.23 -6.48 -16.23
N LYS A 5 11.37 -6.54 -17.25
CA LYS A 5 11.15 -5.44 -18.19
C LYS A 5 10.67 -4.18 -17.48
N ALA A 6 9.65 -4.27 -16.62
CA ALA A 6 9.13 -3.09 -15.91
C ALA A 6 10.22 -2.41 -15.05
N VAL A 7 11.04 -3.21 -14.35
CA VAL A 7 12.15 -2.68 -13.54
C VAL A 7 13.20 -2.00 -14.41
N LYS A 8 13.55 -2.59 -15.57
CA LYS A 8 14.48 -1.99 -16.54
C LYS A 8 13.93 -0.68 -17.11
N ASP A 9 12.66 -0.66 -17.51
CA ASP A 9 12.04 0.53 -18.08
C ASP A 9 12.01 1.68 -17.06
N ILE A 10 11.75 1.38 -15.78
CA ILE A 10 11.87 2.35 -14.68
C ILE A 10 13.32 2.88 -14.56
N GLY A 11 14.31 1.99 -14.54
CA GLY A 11 15.73 2.39 -14.42
C GLY A 11 16.25 3.22 -15.60
N LEU A 12 15.66 3.06 -16.79
CA LEU A 12 15.98 3.84 -17.98
C LEU A 12 15.13 5.12 -18.14
N GLY A 13 14.23 5.40 -17.20
CA GLY A 13 13.33 6.57 -17.28
C GLY A 13 12.17 6.41 -18.28
N HIS A 14 11.94 5.21 -18.82
CA HIS A 14 10.81 4.87 -19.69
C HIS A 14 9.62 4.24 -18.93
N GLY A 15 9.74 4.12 -17.61
CA GLY A 15 8.69 3.60 -16.74
C GLY A 15 7.57 4.61 -16.46
N PRO A 16 6.53 4.19 -15.70
CA PRO A 16 5.44 5.08 -15.30
C PRO A 16 5.93 6.24 -14.41
N ARG A 17 5.26 7.39 -14.54
CA ARG A 17 5.59 8.62 -13.80
C ARG A 17 5.57 8.45 -12.28
N ARG A 18 4.63 7.65 -11.76
CA ARG A 18 4.55 7.27 -10.35
C ARG A 18 4.73 5.76 -10.23
N HIS A 19 5.62 5.32 -9.35
CA HIS A 19 5.87 3.92 -9.09
C HIS A 19 6.41 3.71 -7.67
N LEU A 20 6.27 2.49 -7.17
CA LEU A 20 6.88 2.04 -5.93
C LEU A 20 7.67 0.77 -6.20
N VAL A 21 8.86 0.68 -5.61
CA VAL A 21 9.66 -0.53 -5.62
C VAL A 21 9.58 -1.15 -4.23
N MET A 22 9.09 -2.38 -4.15
CA MET A 22 8.93 -3.13 -2.91
C MET A 22 9.54 -4.52 -3.07
N LEU A 23 10.11 -5.05 -1.99
CA LEU A 23 10.67 -6.39 -1.94
C LEU A 23 9.79 -7.28 -1.06
N GLY A 24 9.32 -8.39 -1.62
CA GLY A 24 8.37 -9.27 -0.96
C GLY A 24 6.91 -8.82 -1.15
N TYR A 25 6.01 -9.53 -0.49
CA TYR A 25 4.58 -9.26 -0.50
C TYR A 25 3.95 -9.76 0.80
N ALA A 26 2.85 -9.15 1.23
CA ALA A 26 1.96 -9.72 2.23
C ALA A 26 1.03 -10.73 1.56
N GLY A 27 0.89 -11.91 2.16
CA GLY A 27 0.04 -12.98 1.64
C GLY A 27 -0.80 -13.58 2.75
N TRP A 28 -1.99 -14.03 2.38
CA TRP A 28 -2.93 -14.67 3.29
C TRP A 28 -3.25 -16.07 2.80
N GLY A 29 -3.28 -17.02 3.72
CA GLY A 29 -3.84 -18.34 3.48
C GLY A 29 -5.36 -18.29 3.30
N PRO A 30 -5.99 -19.42 2.93
CA PRO A 30 -7.43 -19.50 2.77
C PRO A 30 -8.16 -18.99 4.02
N ARG A 31 -9.06 -18.02 3.83
CA ARG A 31 -9.90 -17.41 4.89
C ARG A 31 -9.15 -16.68 6.01
N GLN A 32 -7.83 -16.48 5.87
CA GLN A 32 -7.02 -15.88 6.92
C GLN A 32 -7.35 -14.38 7.09
N LEU A 33 -7.37 -13.62 5.98
CA LEU A 33 -7.65 -12.19 6.01
C LEU A 33 -9.02 -11.88 6.63
N GLU A 34 -10.07 -12.61 6.25
CA GLU A 34 -11.43 -12.44 6.77
C GLU A 34 -11.54 -12.82 8.25
N SER A 35 -10.65 -13.69 8.72
CA SER A 35 -10.57 -14.05 10.14
C SER A 35 -9.83 -12.98 10.94
N GLU A 36 -8.74 -12.44 10.41
CA GLU A 36 -7.99 -11.34 11.02
C GLU A 36 -8.83 -10.05 11.07
N MET A 37 -9.55 -9.72 10.00
CA MET A 37 -10.49 -8.60 9.99
C MET A 37 -11.58 -8.74 11.07
N ARG A 38 -12.15 -9.93 11.25
CA ARG A 38 -13.17 -10.17 12.30
C ARG A 38 -12.63 -10.05 13.72
N ARG A 39 -11.33 -10.25 13.94
CA ARG A 39 -10.68 -10.01 15.23
C ARG A 39 -10.34 -8.54 15.47
N GLY A 40 -10.42 -7.69 14.44
CA GLY A 40 -10.02 -6.29 14.51
C GLY A 40 -8.53 -6.06 14.25
N ASP A 41 -7.82 -7.03 13.68
CA ASP A 41 -6.38 -6.90 13.37
C ASP A 41 -6.13 -6.04 12.11
N TRP A 42 -7.13 -5.93 11.23
CA TRP A 42 -7.08 -5.11 10.01
C TRP A 42 -8.29 -4.21 9.89
N GLU A 43 -8.04 -2.96 9.50
CA GLU A 43 -9.04 -1.97 9.12
C GLU A 43 -8.96 -1.72 7.60
N ILE A 44 -10.10 -1.47 6.96
CA ILE A 44 -10.16 -1.12 5.53
C ILE A 44 -10.29 0.39 5.40
N THR A 45 -9.40 0.98 4.61
CA THR A 45 -9.43 2.41 4.26
C THR A 45 -9.71 2.56 2.76
N PRO A 46 -10.53 3.54 2.34
CA PRO A 46 -10.67 3.91 0.94
C PRO A 46 -9.33 4.18 0.25
N TYR A 47 -9.26 3.93 -1.06
CA TYR A 47 -8.06 4.26 -1.83
C TYR A 47 -7.74 5.76 -1.78
N ASP A 48 -6.48 6.08 -1.47
CA ASP A 48 -5.92 7.43 -1.54
C ASP A 48 -4.57 7.35 -2.26
N GLU A 49 -4.46 8.07 -3.39
CA GLU A 49 -3.26 8.06 -4.22
C GLU A 49 -2.03 8.61 -3.48
N GLU A 50 -2.21 9.56 -2.56
CA GLU A 50 -1.09 10.13 -1.78
C GLU A 50 -0.62 9.20 -0.67
N LEU A 51 -1.49 8.33 -0.14
CA LEU A 51 -1.04 7.27 0.78
C LEU A 51 -0.08 6.30 0.07
N VAL A 52 -0.44 5.91 -1.17
CA VAL A 52 0.34 4.96 -1.96
C VAL A 52 1.61 5.63 -2.48
N PHE A 53 1.48 6.68 -3.29
CA PHE A 53 2.59 7.22 -4.10
C PHE A 53 3.12 8.57 -3.59
N GLY A 54 2.62 9.11 -2.49
CA GLY A 54 3.12 10.36 -1.92
C GLY A 54 4.53 10.21 -1.36
N THR A 55 5.37 11.21 -1.59
CA THR A 55 6.80 11.24 -1.19
C THR A 55 7.08 12.15 0.00
N GLY A 56 6.09 12.92 0.46
CA GLY A 56 6.25 13.94 1.50
C GLY A 56 5.80 13.51 2.90
N MET A 57 5.33 12.27 3.07
CA MET A 57 4.81 11.77 4.35
C MET A 57 5.78 10.76 4.98
N THR A 58 5.98 10.85 6.29
CA THR A 58 6.59 9.78 7.09
C THR A 58 5.67 8.56 7.17
N PRO A 59 6.19 7.38 7.53
CA PRO A 59 5.34 6.19 7.77
C PRO A 59 4.21 6.45 8.78
N GLU A 60 4.48 7.21 9.84
CA GLU A 60 3.50 7.55 10.86
C GLU A 60 2.41 8.47 10.30
N GLU A 61 2.79 9.48 9.50
CA GLU A 61 1.83 10.36 8.85
C GLU A 61 0.93 9.60 7.86
N LYS A 62 1.49 8.63 7.13
CA LYS A 62 0.70 7.72 6.27
C LYS A 62 -0.30 6.93 7.08
N TRP A 63 0.10 6.39 8.23
CA TRP A 63 -0.81 5.65 9.11
C TRP A 63 -1.94 6.52 9.65
N GLN A 64 -1.62 7.72 10.15
CA GLN A 64 -2.62 8.66 10.66
C GLN A 64 -3.61 9.08 9.56
N ARG A 65 -3.10 9.37 8.37
CA ARG A 65 -3.95 9.72 7.22
C ARG A 65 -4.85 8.56 6.81
N ALA A 66 -4.35 7.32 6.79
CA ALA A 66 -5.17 6.16 6.48
C ALA A 66 -6.36 6.04 7.44
N ARG A 67 -6.11 6.14 8.75
CA ARG A 67 -7.19 6.09 9.77
C ARG A 67 -8.18 7.25 9.61
N ALA A 68 -7.69 8.46 9.30
CA ALA A 68 -8.56 9.61 9.05
C ALA A 68 -9.46 9.41 7.81
N VAL A 69 -8.92 8.83 6.73
CA VAL A 69 -9.69 8.53 5.51
C VAL A 69 -10.70 7.38 5.73
N SER A 70 -10.42 6.46 6.65
CA SER A 70 -11.34 5.39 7.07
C SER A 70 -12.61 5.89 7.76
N GLY A 71 -12.66 7.15 8.21
CA GLY A 71 -13.80 7.72 8.92
C GLY A 71 -13.98 7.23 10.36
N ILE A 72 -12.97 6.56 10.93
CA ILE A 72 -12.96 6.13 12.34
C ILE A 72 -12.33 7.25 13.18
N PRO A 73 -13.00 7.78 14.22
CA PRO A 73 -12.43 8.82 15.07
C PRO A 73 -11.17 8.34 15.80
N LEU A 74 -10.24 9.27 16.06
CA LEU A 74 -9.06 9.06 16.89
C LEU A 74 -9.41 8.70 18.34
#